data_AF-A0A848N7M7-F1
#
_entry.id   AF-A0A848N7M7-F1
#
_cell.length_a   1.000
_cell.length_b   1.000
_cell.length_c   1.000
_cell.angle_alpha   90.00
_cell.angle_beta   90.00
_cell.angle_gamma   90.00
#
_symmetry.space_group_name_H-M   'P 1'
#
loop_
_entity.id
_entity.type
_entity.pdbx_description
1 polymer ?
#
loop_
_entity_poly.entity_id
_entity_poly.type
_entity_poly.pdbx_seq_one_letter_code
_entity_poly.pdbx_strand_id
1 'polypeptide(L)'
;MSTKLYLRKNSGNVKISLRYRPDRQTNIVIATPFTIEAEKWDSKKEIYSESFKKKKPTNEIDKKQNIFIDEFNFKLSEFKTSIYSFILNNNFDVSSRNKTFNNEKSLFIPFYINFIRFMFKQ
;
A
#
# COMPACT_ATOMS: atom_id res chain seq x y z
N MET A 1 -14.09 5.79 -7.86
CA MET A 1 -13.02 5.70 -6.84
C MET A 1 -12.10 4.53 -7.13
N SER A 2 -10.81 4.78 -7.31
CA SER A 2 -9.77 3.78 -7.56
C SER A 2 -8.62 3.98 -6.58
N THR A 3 -8.27 2.92 -5.85
CA THR A 3 -7.06 2.87 -5.02
C THR A 3 -6.16 1.75 -5.54
N LYS A 4 -4.93 2.09 -5.90
CA LYS A 4 -3.99 1.17 -6.56
C LYS A 4 -2.60 1.25 -5.94
N LEU A 5 -2.04 0.10 -5.57
CA LEU A 5 -0.62 0.00 -5.23
C LEU A 5 0.19 -0.24 -6.51
N TYR A 6 1.32 0.45 -6.65
CA TYR A 6 2.18 0.33 -7.81
C TYR A 6 3.63 0.68 -7.51
N LEU A 7 4.54 0.19 -8.35
CA LEU A 7 5.94 0.57 -8.35
C LEU A 7 6.18 1.70 -9.36
N ARG A 8 7.06 2.64 -9.02
CA ARG A 8 7.47 3.71 -9.94
C ARG A 8 8.64 3.31 -10.84
N LYS A 9 9.36 2.25 -10.47
CA LYS A 9 10.51 1.70 -11.17
C LYS A 9 10.32 0.20 -11.31
N ASN A 10 10.89 -0.37 -12.37
CA ASN A 10 10.71 -1.77 -12.74
C ASN A 10 11.93 -2.65 -12.43
N SER A 11 12.93 -2.10 -11.73
CA SER A 11 14.14 -2.85 -11.36
C SER A 11 14.68 -2.44 -9.99
N GLY A 12 15.31 -3.41 -9.31
CA GLY A 12 15.97 -3.24 -8.03
C GLY A 12 15.01 -3.07 -6.85
N ASN A 13 15.53 -2.61 -5.71
CA ASN A 13 14.73 -2.34 -4.51
C ASN A 13 13.97 -1.02 -4.65
N VAL A 14 12.63 -1.09 -4.66
CA VAL A 14 11.74 0.05 -4.92
C VAL A 14 10.69 0.18 -3.81
N LYS A 15 10.37 1.42 -3.45
CA LYS A 15 9.24 1.72 -2.56
C LYS A 15 7.90 1.53 -3.28
N ILE A 16 6.97 0.84 -2.64
CA ILE A 16 5.60 0.73 -3.12
C ILE A 16 4.90 2.08 -2.93
N SER A 17 4.23 2.55 -3.97
CA SER A 17 3.41 3.77 -3.94
C SER A 17 1.93 3.42 -3.95
N LEU A 18 1.14 4.14 -3.16
CA LEU A 18 -0.32 4.10 -3.20
C LEU A 18 -0.83 5.26 -4.04
N ARG A 19 -1.64 4.98 -5.06
CA ARG A 19 -2.40 5.98 -5.81
C ARG A 19 -3.86 5.94 -5.37
N TYR A 20 -4.41 7.09 -5.00
CA TYR A 20 -5.82 7.29 -4.74
C TYR A 20 -6.43 8.26 -5.75
N ARG A 21 -7.45 7.81 -6.47
CA ARG A 21 -8.19 8.55 -7.51
C ARG A 21 -9.70 8.42 -7.26
N PRO A 22 -10.29 9.30 -6.44
CA PRO A 22 -11.74 9.30 -6.22
C PRO A 22 -12.51 9.58 -7.52
N ASP A 23 -12.04 10.58 -8.28
CA ASP A 23 -12.59 11.07 -9.55
C ASP A 23 -11.49 11.30 -10.61
N ARG A 24 -11.84 11.91 -11.76
CA ARG A 24 -10.90 12.17 -12.87
C ARG A 24 -9.92 13.33 -12.62
N GLN A 25 -10.28 14.26 -11.75
CA GLN A 25 -9.55 15.50 -11.46
C GLN A 25 -8.58 15.31 -10.27
N THR A 26 -8.94 14.46 -9.32
CA THR A 26 -8.15 14.18 -8.11
C THR A 26 -7.16 13.05 -8.33
N ASN A 27 -5.88 13.30 -8.09
CA ASN A 27 -4.82 12.29 -8.15
C ASN A 27 -3.84 12.44 -6.98
N ILE A 28 -4.06 11.65 -5.94
CA ILE A 28 -3.19 11.63 -4.75
C ILE A 28 -2.23 10.44 -4.86
N VAL A 29 -0.95 10.68 -4.62
CA VAL A 29 0.07 9.61 -4.56
C VAL A 29 0.84 9.70 -3.26
N ILE A 30 0.87 8.59 -2.52
CA ILE A 30 1.54 8.47 -1.23
C ILE A 30 2.62 7.39 -1.34
N ALA A 31 3.81 7.67 -0.82
CA ALA A 31 4.89 6.68 -0.75
C ALA A 31 4.71 5.83 0.50
N THR A 32 4.41 4.54 0.33
CA THR A 32 4.18 3.61 1.46
C THR A 32 5.49 3.29 2.19
N PRO A 33 5.43 2.77 3.43
CA PRO A 33 6.63 2.31 4.14
C PRO A 33 7.19 0.98 3.61
N PHE A 34 6.51 0.33 2.64
CA PHE A 34 6.93 -0.96 2.10
C PHE A 34 7.91 -0.82 0.94
N THR A 35 8.96 -1.64 0.97
CA THR A 35 9.93 -1.80 -0.12
C THR A 35 9.91 -3.23 -0.63
N ILE A 36 10.05 -3.39 -1.94
CA ILE A 36 10.14 -4.69 -2.60
C ILE A 36 11.12 -4.60 -3.77
N GLU A 37 11.79 -5.71 -4.06
CA GLU A 37 12.46 -5.91 -5.35
C GLU A 37 11.40 -5.88 -6.46
N ALA A 38 11.61 -5.04 -7.48
CA ALA A 38 10.59 -4.80 -8.49
C ALA A 38 10.24 -6.07 -9.30
N GLU A 39 11.21 -6.98 -9.45
CA GLU A 39 11.08 -8.26 -10.14
C GLU A 39 10.17 -9.25 -9.39
N LYS A 40 9.98 -9.05 -8.07
CA LYS A 40 9.14 -9.86 -7.19
C LYS A 40 7.71 -9.35 -7.05
N TRP A 41 7.38 -8.23 -7.69
CA TRP A 41 6.05 -7.61 -7.60
C TRP A 41 5.07 -8.17 -8.63
N ASP A 42 3.91 -8.65 -8.17
CA ASP A 42 2.78 -8.95 -9.03
C ASP A 42 1.93 -7.68 -9.21
N SER A 43 2.07 -7.02 -10.35
CA SER A 43 1.33 -5.80 -10.67
C SER A 43 -0.17 -5.99 -10.91
N LYS A 44 -0.62 -7.22 -11.17
CA LYS A 44 -2.04 -7.53 -11.37
C LYS A 44 -2.74 -7.71 -10.03
N LYS A 45 -2.10 -8.45 -9.12
CA LYS A 45 -2.63 -8.71 -7.77
C LYS A 45 -2.25 -7.64 -6.75
N GLU A 46 -1.28 -6.78 -7.08
CA GLU A 46 -0.73 -5.74 -6.21
C GLU A 46 -0.10 -6.31 -4.91
N ILE A 47 0.65 -7.40 -5.04
CA ILE A 47 1.27 -8.13 -3.93
C ILE A 47 2.69 -8.59 -4.28
N TYR A 48 3.41 -9.13 -3.30
CA TYR A 48 4.58 -9.95 -3.57
C TYR A 48 4.13 -11.22 -4.31
N SER A 49 4.76 -11.52 -5.45
CA SER A 49 4.36 -12.61 -6.32
C SER A 49 4.48 -13.97 -5.63
N GLU A 50 3.37 -14.69 -5.58
CA GLU A 50 3.28 -16.04 -5.01
C GLU A 50 4.07 -17.07 -5.84
N SER A 51 4.47 -16.73 -7.08
CA SER A 51 5.31 -17.60 -7.93
C SER A 51 6.67 -17.90 -7.30
N PHE A 52 7.14 -17.05 -6.38
CA PHE A 52 8.39 -17.25 -5.65
C PHE A 52 8.24 -18.19 -4.46
N LYS A 53 7.01 -18.59 -4.09
CA LYS A 53 6.81 -19.58 -3.02
C LYS A 53 7.20 -20.97 -3.50
N LYS A 54 7.90 -21.71 -2.64
CA LYS A 54 8.23 -23.11 -2.90
C LYS A 54 7.04 -24.01 -2.54
N LYS A 55 6.57 -24.81 -3.52
CA LYS A 55 5.59 -25.88 -3.29
C LYS A 55 6.33 -27.04 -2.61
N LYS A 56 6.13 -27.21 -1.29
CA LYS A 56 6.82 -28.19 -0.41
C LYS A 56 8.25 -27.79 -0.02
N PRO A 57 8.43 -26.75 0.81
CA PRO A 57 9.74 -26.35 1.30
C PRO A 57 10.27 -27.41 2.29
N THR A 58 11.39 -28.06 1.93
CA THR A 58 12.02 -29.09 2.77
C THR A 58 13.06 -28.50 3.73
N ASN A 59 13.81 -27.50 3.28
CA ASN A 59 14.81 -26.80 4.10
C ASN A 59 14.18 -25.60 4.85
N GLU A 60 14.87 -25.11 5.88
CA GLU A 60 14.39 -23.97 6.67
C GLU A 60 14.40 -22.65 5.89
N ILE A 61 15.29 -22.49 4.91
CA ILE A 61 15.43 -21.25 4.14
C ILE A 61 14.18 -21.03 3.28
N ASP A 62 13.73 -22.05 2.57
CA ASP A 62 12.52 -22.04 1.74
C ASP A 62 11.27 -21.84 2.60
N LYS A 63 11.24 -22.43 3.81
CA LYS A 63 10.15 -22.19 4.78
C LYS A 63 10.11 -20.72 5.21
N LYS A 64 11.26 -20.15 5.61
CA LYS A 64 11.38 -18.74 6.00
C LYS A 64 11.01 -17.81 4.85
N GLN A 65 11.39 -18.13 3.62
CA GLN A 65 11.01 -17.35 2.44
C GLN A 65 9.49 -17.36 2.22
N ASN A 66 8.85 -18.53 2.29
CA ASN A 66 7.39 -18.62 2.15
C ASN A 66 6.67 -17.81 3.23
N ILE A 67 7.12 -17.92 4.49
CA ILE A 67 6.58 -17.15 5.62
C ILE A 67 6.75 -15.65 5.37
N PHE A 68 7.93 -15.21 4.93
CA PHE A 68 8.17 -13.81 4.61
C PHE A 68 7.21 -13.28 3.54
N ILE A 69 6.97 -14.05 2.47
CA ILE A 69 6.04 -13.66 1.40
C ILE A 69 4.61 -13.52 1.97
N ASP A 70 4.19 -14.46 2.80
CA ASP A 70 2.86 -14.45 3.43
C ASP A 70 2.69 -13.26 4.38
N GLU A 71 3.65 -13.03 5.26
CA GLU A 71 3.65 -11.89 6.19
C GLU A 71 3.69 -10.54 5.46
N PHE A 72 4.49 -10.43 4.40
CA PHE A 72 4.57 -9.21 3.60
C PHE A 72 3.22 -8.91 2.95
N ASN A 73 2.62 -9.91 2.30
CA ASN A 73 1.31 -9.77 1.64
C ASN A 73 0.20 -9.47 2.64
N PHE A 74 0.25 -10.08 3.83
CA PHE A 74 -0.68 -9.80 4.92
C PHE A 74 -0.57 -8.33 5.39
N LYS A 75 0.62 -7.86 5.73
CA LYS A 75 0.85 -6.47 6.18
C LYS A 75 0.45 -5.44 5.11
N LEU A 76 0.72 -5.74 3.84
CA LEU A 76 0.33 -4.89 2.72
C LEU A 76 -1.20 -4.81 2.59
N SER A 77 -1.90 -5.92 2.79
CA SER A 77 -3.37 -6.00 2.80
C SER A 77 -3.97 -5.23 3.97
N GLU A 78 -3.42 -5.36 5.18
CA GLU A 78 -3.83 -4.58 6.35
C GLU A 78 -3.64 -3.07 6.13
N PHE A 79 -2.50 -2.67 5.56
CA PHE A 79 -2.26 -1.28 5.18
C PHE A 79 -3.32 -0.77 4.20
N LYS A 80 -3.59 -1.53 3.13
CA LYS A 80 -4.58 -1.16 2.11
C LYS A 80 -5.98 -1.03 2.72
N THR A 81 -6.37 -1.98 3.56
CA THR A 81 -7.66 -1.97 4.28
C THR A 81 -7.76 -0.77 5.22
N SER A 82 -6.71 -0.48 5.98
CA SER A 82 -6.68 0.67 6.90
C SER A 82 -6.85 2.00 6.17
N ILE A 83 -6.20 2.16 5.01
CA ILE A 83 -6.38 3.35 4.19
C ILE A 83 -7.81 3.43 3.63
N TYR A 84 -8.38 2.32 3.17
CA TYR A 84 -9.77 2.31 2.73
C TYR A 84 -10.73 2.71 3.85
N SER A 85 -10.58 2.13 5.04
CA SER A 85 -11.39 2.49 6.21
C SER A 85 -11.23 3.96 6.58
N PHE A 86 -10.01 4.50 6.53
CA PHE A 86 -9.77 5.92 6.76
C PHE A 86 -10.50 6.81 5.74
N ILE A 87 -10.43 6.45 4.45
CA ILE A 87 -11.09 7.20 3.38
C ILE A 87 -12.62 7.19 3.56
N LEU A 88 -13.21 6.03 3.90
CA LEU A 88 -14.64 5.88 4.14
C LEU A 88 -15.10 6.66 5.38
N ASN A 89 -14.39 6.51 6.51
CA ASN A 89 -14.78 7.11 7.79
C ASN A 89 -14.69 8.64 7.80
N ASN A 90 -13.82 9.23 6.97
CA ASN A 90 -13.67 10.67 6.90
C ASN A 90 -14.60 11.33 5.87
N ASN A 91 -15.57 10.59 5.31
CA ASN A 91 -16.45 11.08 4.25
C ASN A 91 -15.66 11.91 3.23
N PHE A 92 -14.61 11.32 2.64
CA PHE A 92 -14.02 11.84 1.40
C PHE A 92 -15.05 11.65 0.28
N ASP A 93 -16.20 12.30 0.44
CA ASP A 93 -17.31 12.25 -0.46
C ASP A 93 -16.99 13.21 -1.60
N VAL A 94 -16.81 12.59 -2.76
CA VAL A 94 -16.49 13.19 -4.05
C VAL A 94 -17.62 14.14 -4.52
N SER A 95 -18.73 14.19 -3.79
CA SER A 95 -19.94 14.91 -4.17
C SER A 95 -19.94 16.42 -3.85
N SER A 96 -19.06 16.94 -2.99
CA SER A 96 -19.12 18.37 -2.64
C SER A 96 -18.09 19.21 -3.40
N ARG A 97 -18.62 20.04 -4.30
CA ARG A 97 -17.97 21.05 -5.14
C ARG A 97 -17.32 22.20 -4.35
N ASN A 98 -16.68 21.93 -3.22
CA ASN A 98 -16.18 22.97 -2.31
C ASN A 98 -14.66 22.94 -2.19
N LYS A 99 -14.10 24.15 -2.18
CA LYS A 99 -12.69 24.55 -2.14
C LYS A 99 -11.91 24.06 -0.89
N THR A 100 -12.27 22.93 -0.29
CA THR A 100 -11.71 22.43 0.98
C THR A 100 -10.49 21.53 0.81
N PHE A 101 -10.16 21.13 -0.43
CA PHE A 101 -9.05 20.21 -0.72
C PHE A 101 -7.66 20.71 -0.29
N ASN A 102 -7.49 22.03 -0.13
CA ASN A 102 -6.23 22.63 0.34
C ASN A 102 -6.05 22.52 1.86
N ASN A 103 -7.13 22.48 2.64
CA ASN A 103 -7.06 22.27 4.09
C ASN A 103 -6.97 20.77 4.43
N GLU A 104 -7.58 19.88 3.64
CA GLU A 104 -7.62 18.44 3.96
C GLU A 104 -6.31 17.69 3.67
N LYS A 105 -5.42 18.24 2.81
CA LYS A 105 -4.01 17.80 2.76
C LYS A 105 -3.34 17.86 4.14
N SER A 106 -3.75 18.81 4.99
CA SER A 106 -3.20 18.97 6.33
C SER A 106 -3.68 17.90 7.32
N LEU A 107 -4.76 17.15 7.03
CA LEU A 107 -5.27 16.07 7.88
C LEU A 107 -4.79 14.70 7.43
N PHE A 108 -4.63 14.51 6.12
CA PHE A 108 -4.14 13.27 5.55
C PHE A 108 -2.67 12.99 5.96
N ILE A 109 -1.84 14.03 6.02
CA ILE A 109 -0.43 13.92 6.42
C ILE A 109 -0.26 13.49 7.90
N PRO A 110 -0.88 14.13 8.90
CA PRO A 110 -0.77 13.71 10.29
C PRO A 110 -1.45 12.36 10.56
N PHE A 111 -2.56 12.02 9.89
CA PHE A 111 -3.10 10.66 9.96
C PHE A 111 -2.11 9.64 9.43
N TYR A 112 -1.52 9.90 8.26
CA TYR A 112 -0.51 9.03 7.67
C TYR A 112 0.73 8.87 8.55
N ILE A 113 1.21 9.97 9.16
CA ILE A 113 2.34 9.94 10.11
C ILE A 113 1.97 9.15 11.36
N ASN A 114 0.77 9.33 11.92
CA ASN A 114 0.33 8.59 13.11
C ASN A 114 0.08 7.12 12.79
N PHE A 115 -0.44 6.79 11.61
CA PHE A 115 -0.64 5.42 11.15
C PHE A 115 0.69 4.69 10.91
N ILE A 116 1.67 5.36 10.27
CA ILE A 116 3.04 4.81 10.18
C ILE A 116 3.64 4.64 11.57
N ARG A 117 3.52 5.64 12.45
CA ARG A 117 4.04 5.53 13.84
C ARG A 117 3.38 4.41 14.62
N PHE A 118 2.10 4.13 14.37
CA PHE A 118 1.37 3.03 15.01
C PHE A 118 1.82 1.66 14.46
N MET A 119 1.96 1.53 13.15
CA MET A 119 2.32 0.26 12.49
C MET A 119 3.80 -0.11 12.64
N PHE A 120 4.70 0.85 12.85
CA PHE A 120 6.16 0.64 12.88
C PHE A 120 6.82 0.98 14.23
N LYS A 121 6.04 1.20 15.30
CA LYS A 121 6.58 1.17 16.67
C LYS A 121 6.80 -0.30 17.08
N GLN A 122 8.00 -0.79 16.81
CA GLN A 122 8.66 -1.79 17.64
C GLN A 122 9.83 -1.11 18.34
#